data_AF-X0YC58-F1
#
_entry.id   AF-X0YC58-F1
#
_cell.length_a   1.000
_cell.length_b   1.000
_cell.length_c   1.000
_cell.angle_alpha   90.00
_cell.angle_beta   90.00
_cell.angle_gamma   90.00
#
_symmetry.space_group_name_H-M   'P 1'
#
loop_
_entity.id
_entity.type
_entity.pdbx_description
1 polymer ?
#
loop_
_entity_poly.entity_id
_entity_poly.type
_entity_poly.pdbx_seq_one_letter_code
_entity_poly.pdbx_strand_id
1 'polypeptide(L)'
;PHNPYQVPEPYFTMFPEDEVPERLAGPEAIEAKGPKWRWFRDLLEGKCPGYDGYHRRYRANYCGMLRLIDDQIRRFVGYLEEKGLMEETILIFISDHGDYAADYGLLRKGVEMPECLIRIPMIWAGPGIVARQRQRDEFVSIIDIMPTLCEAIGADIPAGVQGRSLWPMLTGSDFPAEEFRSIYAEQGFGGLHYTESERRPPDGRYKPGGFNELNPTTQSGTMRMVRMGRW
;
A
#
# COMPACT_ATOMS: atom_id res chain seq x y z
N PRO A 1 -0.73 -5.53 -5.56
CA PRO A 1 -0.95 -5.44 -7.02
C PRO A 1 -2.36 -4.94 -7.34
N HIS A 2 -2.50 -4.03 -8.31
CA HIS A 2 -3.80 -3.42 -8.64
C HIS A 2 -4.75 -4.41 -9.35
N ASN A 3 -6.06 -4.25 -9.17
CA ASN A 3 -7.08 -5.02 -9.91
C ASN A 3 -7.09 -4.69 -11.43
N PRO A 4 -7.56 -5.57 -12.33
CA PRO A 4 -8.19 -6.88 -12.11
C PRO A 4 -7.21 -7.91 -11.55
N TYR A 5 -7.69 -8.74 -10.63
CA TYR A 5 -6.86 -9.72 -9.92
C TYR A 5 -6.71 -11.00 -10.75
N GLN A 6 -5.89 -10.88 -11.78
CA GLN A 6 -5.63 -11.89 -12.79
C GLN A 6 -4.13 -11.96 -13.03
N VAL A 7 -3.64 -13.15 -13.31
CA VAL A 7 -2.22 -13.41 -13.59
C VAL A 7 -2.14 -14.58 -14.58
N PRO A 8 -1.18 -14.60 -15.52
CA PRO A 8 -1.03 -15.73 -16.44
C PRO A 8 -0.47 -16.98 -15.76
N GLU A 9 -0.54 -18.12 -16.44
CA GLU A 9 0.27 -19.28 -16.10
C GLU A 9 1.77 -18.98 -16.26
N PRO A 10 2.65 -19.62 -15.46
CA PRO A 10 2.33 -20.59 -14.40
C PRO A 10 1.88 -19.94 -13.08
N TYR A 11 1.93 -18.62 -12.96
CA TYR A 11 1.68 -17.91 -11.69
C TYR A 11 0.25 -18.07 -11.17
N PHE A 12 -0.72 -18.33 -12.06
CA PHE A 12 -2.13 -18.54 -11.70
C PHE A 12 -2.33 -19.82 -10.87
N THR A 13 -1.59 -20.88 -11.20
CA THR A 13 -1.64 -22.18 -10.51
C THR A 13 -0.51 -22.37 -9.50
N MET A 14 0.47 -21.47 -9.47
CA MET A 14 1.67 -21.60 -8.62
C MET A 14 1.37 -21.61 -7.11
N PHE A 15 0.30 -20.95 -6.68
CA PHE A 15 -0.09 -20.87 -5.28
C PHE A 15 -1.44 -21.58 -5.06
N PRO A 16 -1.45 -22.75 -4.40
CA PRO A 16 -2.70 -23.43 -4.03
C PRO A 16 -3.57 -22.58 -3.10
N GLU A 17 -4.89 -22.67 -3.23
CA GLU A 17 -5.86 -21.87 -2.46
C GLU A 17 -5.86 -22.18 -0.96
N ASP A 18 -5.46 -23.39 -0.59
CA ASP A 18 -5.33 -23.87 0.78
C ASP A 18 -3.95 -23.59 1.41
N GLU A 19 -2.98 -23.16 0.61
CA GLU A 19 -1.63 -22.81 1.07
C GLU A 19 -1.38 -21.30 1.19
N VAL A 20 -2.26 -20.45 0.65
CA VAL A 20 -2.14 -19.01 0.83
C VAL A 20 -2.40 -18.60 2.29
N PRO A 21 -1.71 -17.55 2.79
CA PRO A 21 -1.93 -17.08 4.15
C PRO A 21 -3.40 -16.76 4.39
N GLU A 22 -3.92 -17.08 5.57
CA GLU A 22 -5.30 -16.78 5.93
C GLU A 22 -5.52 -15.27 6.13
N ARG A 23 -6.77 -14.82 6.03
CA ARG A 23 -7.14 -13.43 6.35
C ARG A 23 -6.85 -13.12 7.82
N LEU A 24 -6.35 -11.92 8.11
CA LEU A 24 -6.08 -11.49 9.49
C LEU A 24 -7.37 -11.29 10.29
N ALA A 25 -8.44 -10.85 9.62
CA ALA A 25 -9.76 -10.68 10.18
C ALA A 25 -10.81 -11.06 9.13
N GLY A 26 -11.92 -11.68 9.54
CA GLY A 26 -13.02 -12.05 8.67
C GLY A 26 -14.04 -10.93 8.44
N PRO A 27 -15.07 -11.21 7.61
CA PRO A 27 -16.12 -10.24 7.29
C PRO A 27 -16.93 -9.78 8.50
N GLU A 28 -16.94 -10.55 9.59
CA GLU A 28 -17.57 -10.20 10.86
C GLU A 28 -16.93 -8.97 11.54
N ALA A 29 -15.65 -8.70 11.27
CA ALA A 29 -14.95 -7.57 11.86
C ALA A 29 -15.50 -6.21 11.43
N ILE A 30 -16.22 -6.17 10.29
CA ILE A 30 -16.83 -4.95 9.77
C ILE A 30 -17.85 -4.35 10.76
N GLU A 31 -18.53 -5.17 11.55
CA GLU A 31 -19.52 -4.66 12.51
C GLU A 31 -18.89 -3.78 13.58
N ALA A 32 -17.70 -4.15 14.06
CA ALA A 32 -16.93 -3.36 15.01
C ALA A 32 -16.33 -2.10 14.38
N LYS A 33 -16.10 -2.09 13.06
CA LYS A 33 -15.57 -0.94 12.31
C LYS A 33 -16.63 0.11 11.99
N GLY A 34 -17.89 -0.31 11.89
CA GLY A 34 -19.03 0.59 11.81
C GLY A 34 -19.50 0.94 10.39
N PRO A 35 -20.34 1.98 10.27
CA PRO A 35 -21.15 2.23 9.07
C PRO A 35 -20.40 2.35 7.74
N LYS A 36 -19.25 3.02 7.73
CA LYS A 36 -18.49 3.29 6.49
C LYS A 36 -17.92 2.00 5.90
N TRP A 37 -17.51 1.07 6.75
CA TRP A 37 -17.01 -0.25 6.36
C TRP A 37 -18.13 -1.15 5.84
N ARG A 38 -19.29 -1.17 6.52
CA ARG A 38 -20.48 -1.88 6.03
C ARG A 38 -20.88 -1.38 4.65
N TRP A 39 -20.96 -0.07 4.48
CA TRP A 39 -21.30 0.52 3.18
C TRP A 39 -20.30 0.13 2.10
N PHE A 40 -18.99 0.17 2.39
CA PHE A 40 -17.99 -0.25 1.41
C PHE A 40 -18.13 -1.71 1.02
N ARG A 41 -18.46 -2.60 1.97
CA ARG A 41 -18.79 -4.00 1.67
C ARG A 41 -20.04 -4.12 0.80
N ASP A 42 -21.12 -3.40 1.12
CA ASP A 42 -22.35 -3.40 0.32
C ASP A 42 -22.08 -3.01 -1.14
N LEU A 43 -21.15 -2.08 -1.37
CA LEU A 43 -20.74 -1.66 -2.71
C LEU A 43 -19.94 -2.75 -3.45
N LEU A 44 -19.07 -3.48 -2.75
CA LEU A 44 -18.36 -4.63 -3.33
C LEU A 44 -19.34 -5.75 -3.67
N GLU A 45 -20.27 -6.07 -2.76
CA GLU A 45 -21.29 -7.08 -2.95
C GLU A 45 -22.23 -6.74 -4.12
N GLY A 46 -22.67 -5.48 -4.22
CA GLY A 46 -23.49 -5.00 -5.34
C GLY A 46 -22.77 -5.05 -6.69
N LYS A 47 -21.43 -4.95 -6.70
CA LYS A 47 -20.60 -5.04 -7.91
C LYS A 47 -20.32 -6.48 -8.32
N CYS A 48 -20.04 -7.35 -7.35
CA CYS A 48 -19.72 -8.76 -7.57
C CYS A 48 -20.37 -9.58 -6.45
N PRO A 49 -21.62 -10.01 -6.62
CA PRO A 49 -22.32 -10.80 -5.62
C PRO A 49 -21.55 -12.09 -5.28
N GLY A 50 -21.41 -12.37 -3.98
CA GLY A 50 -20.71 -13.54 -3.47
C GLY A 50 -19.18 -13.49 -3.59
N TYR A 51 -18.57 -12.32 -3.87
CA TYR A 51 -17.12 -12.22 -4.10
C TYR A 51 -16.27 -12.80 -2.97
N ASP A 52 -16.69 -12.63 -1.70
CA ASP A 52 -15.91 -13.10 -0.55
C ASP A 52 -15.79 -14.63 -0.50
N GLY A 53 -16.73 -15.35 -1.14
CA GLY A 53 -16.64 -16.80 -1.35
C GLY A 53 -15.39 -17.22 -2.11
N TYR A 54 -14.81 -16.32 -2.92
CA TYR A 54 -13.59 -16.55 -3.71
C TYR A 54 -12.33 -15.96 -3.08
N HIS A 55 -12.34 -15.59 -1.79
CA HIS A 55 -11.21 -14.91 -1.16
C HIS A 55 -9.87 -15.66 -1.27
N ARG A 56 -9.89 -17.00 -1.19
CA ARG A 56 -8.68 -17.83 -1.32
C ARG A 56 -8.11 -17.76 -2.73
N ARG A 57 -8.94 -18.00 -3.76
CA ARG A 57 -8.56 -17.78 -5.17
C ARG A 57 -8.03 -16.37 -5.41
N TYR A 58 -8.66 -15.37 -4.84
CA TYR A 58 -8.20 -13.99 -4.97
C TYR A 58 -6.80 -13.78 -4.33
N ARG A 59 -6.56 -14.29 -3.12
CA ARG A 59 -5.24 -14.23 -2.47
C ARG A 59 -4.19 -15.04 -3.25
N ALA A 60 -4.56 -16.19 -3.80
CA ALA A 60 -3.68 -16.99 -4.67
C ALA A 60 -3.27 -16.20 -5.92
N ASN A 61 -4.21 -15.55 -6.59
CA ASN A 61 -3.90 -14.67 -7.71
C ASN A 61 -3.02 -13.49 -7.27
N TYR A 62 -3.29 -12.89 -6.10
CA TYR A 62 -2.49 -11.79 -5.57
C TYR A 62 -1.03 -12.22 -5.33
N CYS A 63 -0.80 -13.38 -4.72
CA CYS A 63 0.52 -13.99 -4.57
C CYS A 63 1.18 -14.28 -5.92
N GLY A 64 0.42 -14.84 -6.87
CA GLY A 64 0.88 -15.06 -8.25
C GLY A 64 1.35 -13.77 -8.92
N MET A 65 0.60 -12.68 -8.78
CA MET A 65 0.97 -11.36 -9.30
C MET A 65 2.23 -10.81 -8.63
N LEU A 66 2.36 -10.96 -7.30
CA LEU A 66 3.58 -10.58 -6.58
C LEU A 66 4.79 -11.36 -7.08
N ARG A 67 4.64 -12.68 -7.29
CA ARG A 67 5.72 -13.52 -7.81
C ARG A 67 6.12 -13.14 -9.24
N LEU A 68 5.15 -12.83 -10.09
CA LEU A 68 5.42 -12.33 -11.45
C LEU A 68 6.21 -11.00 -11.39
N ILE A 69 5.83 -10.08 -10.50
CA ILE A 69 6.56 -8.82 -10.29
C ILE A 69 7.98 -9.12 -9.81
N ASP A 70 8.15 -10.01 -8.83
CA ASP A 70 9.46 -10.44 -8.31
C ASP A 70 10.36 -11.02 -9.41
N ASP A 71 9.83 -11.84 -10.32
CA ASP A 71 10.58 -12.33 -11.48
C ASP A 71 11.01 -11.22 -12.44
N GLN A 72 10.16 -10.22 -12.67
CA GLN A 72 10.54 -9.08 -13.50
C GLN A 72 11.57 -8.18 -12.81
N ILE A 73 11.50 -8.03 -11.48
CA ILE A 73 12.52 -7.32 -10.70
C ILE A 73 13.85 -8.06 -10.79
N ARG A 74 13.86 -9.40 -10.58
CA ARG A 74 15.06 -10.22 -10.75
C ARG A 74 15.67 -10.05 -12.14
N ARG A 75 14.83 -10.09 -13.19
CA ARG A 75 15.28 -9.87 -14.57
C ARG A 75 15.91 -8.49 -14.76
N PHE A 76 15.28 -7.45 -14.22
CA PHE A 76 15.78 -6.07 -14.32
C PHE A 76 17.09 -5.88 -13.57
N VAL A 77 17.18 -6.34 -12.32
CA VAL A 77 18.40 -6.26 -11.50
C VAL A 77 19.53 -7.08 -12.14
N GLY A 78 19.25 -8.30 -12.61
CA GLY A 78 20.24 -9.12 -13.30
C GLY A 78 20.81 -8.46 -14.57
N TYR A 79 19.99 -7.68 -15.29
CA TYR A 79 20.48 -6.87 -16.41
C TYR A 79 21.43 -5.76 -15.94
N LEU A 80 21.11 -5.05 -14.85
CA LEU A 80 21.99 -4.02 -14.30
C LEU A 80 23.33 -4.61 -13.83
N GLU A 81 23.30 -5.80 -13.21
CA GLU A 81 24.50 -6.54 -12.81
C GLU A 81 25.36 -6.95 -14.02
N GLU A 82 24.75 -7.55 -15.06
CA GLU A 82 25.45 -7.95 -16.29
C GLU A 82 26.12 -6.75 -16.99
N LYS A 83 25.50 -5.58 -16.94
CA LYS A 83 26.03 -4.35 -17.53
C LYS A 83 26.98 -3.57 -16.61
N GLY A 84 27.24 -4.06 -15.39
CA GLY A 84 28.10 -3.37 -14.43
C GLY A 84 27.54 -2.02 -13.95
N LEU A 85 26.22 -1.82 -14.04
CA LEU A 85 25.56 -0.55 -13.71
C LEU A 85 25.21 -0.42 -12.22
N MET A 86 25.33 -1.51 -11.46
CA MET A 86 24.95 -1.54 -10.05
C MET A 86 25.79 -0.61 -9.16
N GLU A 87 27.05 -0.32 -9.54
CA GLU A 87 27.92 0.56 -8.77
C GLU A 87 27.50 2.05 -8.84
N GLU A 88 26.67 2.41 -9.82
CA GLU A 88 26.21 3.79 -10.04
C GLU A 88 24.69 3.93 -9.92
N THR A 89 23.98 2.87 -9.49
CA THR A 89 22.52 2.83 -9.46
C THR A 89 21.98 2.62 -8.04
N ILE A 90 21.16 3.56 -7.57
CA ILE A 90 20.31 3.36 -6.39
C ILE A 90 18.97 2.77 -6.84
N LEU A 91 18.58 1.65 -6.25
CA LEU A 91 17.30 0.98 -6.43
C LEU A 91 16.41 1.23 -5.21
N ILE A 92 15.18 1.67 -5.49
CA ILE A 92 14.14 1.91 -4.48
C ILE A 92 12.93 1.08 -4.88
N PHE A 93 12.58 0.08 -4.06
CA PHE A 93 11.35 -0.70 -4.22
C PHE A 93 10.33 -0.24 -3.18
N ILE A 94 9.15 0.17 -3.65
CA ILE A 94 8.06 0.68 -2.80
C ILE A 94 6.70 0.22 -3.33
N SER A 95 5.67 0.36 -2.47
CA SER A 95 4.27 0.40 -2.89
C SER A 95 3.72 1.81 -2.68
N ASP A 96 2.69 2.21 -3.43
CA ASP A 96 1.96 3.46 -3.19
C ASP A 96 0.99 3.33 -2.01
N HIS A 97 0.35 2.18 -1.89
CA HIS A 97 -0.49 1.73 -0.79
C HIS A 97 -0.56 0.19 -0.78
N GLY A 98 -1.21 -0.39 0.21
CA GLY A 98 -1.50 -1.83 0.26
C GLY A 98 -2.84 -2.21 -0.35
N ASP A 99 -3.32 -3.42 -0.09
CA ASP A 99 -4.64 -3.89 -0.46
C ASP A 99 -5.24 -4.60 0.74
N TYR A 100 -6.56 -4.54 0.89
CA TYR A 100 -7.26 -5.35 1.87
C TYR A 100 -6.94 -6.83 1.72
N ALA A 101 -6.64 -7.33 0.52
CA ALA A 101 -6.19 -8.70 0.33
C ALA A 101 -7.13 -9.74 1.00
N ALA A 102 -8.45 -9.46 1.03
CA ALA A 102 -9.52 -10.22 1.68
C ALA A 102 -9.57 -10.15 3.21
N ASP A 103 -8.66 -9.41 3.84
CA ASP A 103 -8.82 -9.01 5.24
C ASP A 103 -10.10 -8.18 5.40
N TYR A 104 -10.77 -8.39 6.53
CA TYR A 104 -12.10 -7.84 6.82
C TYR A 104 -13.18 -8.26 5.82
N GLY A 105 -12.91 -9.26 4.97
CA GLY A 105 -13.77 -9.60 3.83
C GLY A 105 -13.85 -8.50 2.78
N LEU A 106 -12.85 -7.61 2.70
CA LEU A 106 -12.80 -6.51 1.75
C LEU A 106 -11.74 -6.74 0.67
N LEU A 107 -11.91 -6.07 -0.46
CA LEU A 107 -10.92 -6.00 -1.53
C LEU A 107 -10.54 -4.53 -1.77
N ARG A 108 -9.42 -4.29 -2.46
CA ARG A 108 -8.97 -2.96 -2.90
C ARG A 108 -8.50 -2.12 -1.69
N LYS A 109 -8.78 -0.82 -1.69
CA LYS A 109 -8.20 0.17 -0.77
C LYS A 109 -9.17 1.29 -0.37
N GLY A 110 -10.47 1.00 -0.44
CA GLY A 110 -11.50 2.04 -0.38
C GLY A 110 -11.67 2.69 0.99
N VAL A 111 -12.14 1.93 1.97
CA VAL A 111 -12.52 2.51 3.25
C VAL A 111 -11.31 2.79 4.15
N GLU A 112 -11.23 3.98 4.73
CA GLU A 112 -10.31 4.35 5.84
C GLU A 112 -8.82 4.00 5.64
N MET A 113 -8.04 3.93 6.72
CA MET A 113 -6.58 3.78 6.71
C MET A 113 -6.09 2.66 7.66
N PRO A 114 -6.58 1.41 7.54
CA PRO A 114 -6.01 0.31 8.30
C PRO A 114 -4.57 0.02 7.87
N GLU A 115 -3.81 -0.64 8.75
CA GLU A 115 -2.41 -0.97 8.54
C GLU A 115 -2.13 -1.67 7.20
N CYS A 116 -2.99 -2.61 6.78
CA CYS A 116 -2.85 -3.32 5.51
C CYS A 116 -2.87 -2.41 4.26
N LEU A 117 -3.31 -1.14 4.39
CA LEU A 117 -3.27 -0.16 3.31
C LEU A 117 -2.13 0.85 3.43
N ILE A 118 -1.71 1.19 4.64
CA ILE A 118 -0.77 2.31 4.88
C ILE A 118 0.64 1.88 5.28
N ARG A 119 0.82 0.64 5.75
CA ARG A 119 2.14 0.08 6.05
C ARG A 119 2.65 -0.69 4.84
N ILE A 120 3.38 0.03 3.99
CA ILE A 120 3.89 -0.46 2.72
C ILE A 120 5.34 -0.97 2.83
N PRO A 121 5.80 -1.84 1.91
CA PRO A 121 7.23 -2.12 1.78
C PRO A 121 7.97 -0.88 1.26
N MET A 122 9.18 -0.66 1.79
CA MET A 122 10.17 0.28 1.26
C MET A 122 11.55 -0.33 1.42
N ILE A 123 12.24 -0.62 0.31
CA ILE A 123 13.57 -1.22 0.28
C ILE A 123 14.49 -0.31 -0.53
N TRP A 124 15.66 -0.01 0.03
CA TRP A 124 16.71 0.78 -0.57
C TRP A 124 17.96 -0.09 -0.76
N ALA A 125 18.56 -0.06 -1.95
CA ALA A 125 19.80 -0.76 -2.26
C ALA A 125 20.62 0.07 -3.27
N GLY A 126 21.95 -0.04 -3.23
CA GLY A 126 22.83 0.67 -4.15
C GLY A 126 24.06 1.27 -3.47
N PRO A 127 24.84 2.08 -4.19
CA PRO A 127 26.09 2.65 -3.69
C PRO A 127 25.86 3.53 -2.45
N GLY A 128 26.76 3.42 -1.47
CA GLY A 128 26.70 4.18 -0.21
C GLY A 128 25.69 3.67 0.82
N ILE A 129 24.72 2.84 0.42
CA ILE A 129 23.70 2.31 1.33
C ILE A 129 24.27 1.09 2.08
N VAL A 130 24.20 1.13 3.41
CA VAL A 130 24.68 0.03 4.26
C VAL A 130 23.62 -1.07 4.31
N ALA A 131 23.96 -2.23 3.73
CA ALA A 131 23.10 -3.41 3.79
C ALA A 131 22.83 -3.83 5.23
N ARG A 132 21.56 -4.10 5.55
CA ARG A 132 21.11 -4.56 6.87
C ARG A 132 20.35 -5.87 6.76
N GLN A 133 20.58 -6.74 7.73
CA GLN A 133 19.89 -8.03 7.87
C GLN A 133 18.51 -7.91 8.55
N ARG A 134 18.21 -6.77 9.16
CA ARG A 134 16.96 -6.51 9.88
C ARG A 134 16.28 -5.25 9.38
N GLN A 135 14.95 -5.28 9.40
CA GLN A 135 14.12 -4.11 9.16
C GLN A 135 14.40 -3.01 10.20
N ARG A 136 14.10 -1.78 9.82
CA ARG A 136 14.08 -0.61 10.70
C ARG A 136 12.71 -0.45 11.33
N ASP A 137 12.68 0.01 12.58
CA ASP A 137 11.45 0.21 13.36
C ASP A 137 10.99 1.69 13.31
N GLU A 138 11.85 2.56 12.77
CA GLU A 138 11.62 3.99 12.58
C GLU A 138 10.46 4.25 11.61
N PHE A 139 9.64 5.25 11.93
CA PHE A 139 8.51 5.66 11.11
C PHE A 139 8.96 6.53 9.93
N VAL A 140 8.93 5.95 8.73
CA VAL A 140 9.25 6.62 7.46
C VAL A 140 8.02 6.74 6.55
N SER A 141 8.08 7.66 5.59
CA SER A 141 7.01 7.94 4.63
C SER A 141 7.50 7.94 3.18
N ILE A 142 6.59 7.74 2.22
CA ILE A 142 6.90 7.93 0.80
C ILE A 142 7.36 9.36 0.47
N ILE A 143 6.95 10.35 1.27
CA ILE A 143 7.38 11.75 1.07
C ILE A 143 8.85 11.97 1.46
N ASP A 144 9.44 11.05 2.22
CA ASP A 144 10.84 11.08 2.62
C ASP A 144 11.78 10.71 1.45
N ILE A 145 11.26 10.11 0.37
CA ILE A 145 12.04 9.66 -0.79
C ILE A 145 12.70 10.84 -1.52
N MET A 146 11.93 11.91 -1.81
CA MET A 146 12.44 13.07 -2.53
C MET A 146 13.64 13.74 -1.83
N PRO A 147 13.55 14.15 -0.55
CA PRO A 147 14.69 14.76 0.14
C PRO A 147 15.87 13.79 0.30
N THR A 148 15.61 12.47 0.43
CA THR A 148 16.66 11.45 0.46
C THR A 148 17.45 11.43 -0.85
N LEU A 149 16.77 11.47 -1.99
CA LEU A 149 17.40 11.51 -3.30
C LEU A 149 18.20 12.80 -3.52
N CYS A 150 17.65 13.95 -3.11
CA CYS A 150 18.37 15.23 -3.15
C CYS A 150 19.69 15.13 -2.38
N GLU A 151 19.68 14.64 -1.14
CA GLU A 151 20.89 14.51 -0.34
C GLU A 151 21.87 13.49 -0.94
N ALA A 152 21.37 12.35 -1.44
CA ALA A 152 22.20 11.31 -2.05
C ALA A 152 22.98 11.80 -3.28
N ILE A 153 22.41 12.73 -4.06
CA ILE A 153 23.06 13.32 -5.24
C ILE A 153 23.74 14.67 -4.97
N GLY A 154 23.74 15.15 -3.72
CA GLY A 154 24.30 16.45 -3.34
C GLY A 154 23.53 17.66 -3.86
N ALA A 155 22.23 17.50 -4.14
CA ALA A 155 21.34 18.59 -4.54
C ALA A 155 20.65 19.23 -3.33
N ASP A 156 20.33 20.52 -3.46
CA ASP A 156 19.53 21.23 -2.45
C ASP A 156 18.12 20.65 -2.36
N ILE A 157 17.60 20.54 -1.13
CA ILE A 157 16.21 20.15 -0.88
C ILE A 157 15.31 21.37 -1.15
N PRO A 158 14.34 21.30 -2.09
CA PRO A 158 13.48 22.43 -2.39
C PRO A 158 12.63 22.90 -1.20
N ALA A 159 12.37 24.20 -1.15
CA ALA A 159 11.47 24.78 -0.15
C ALA A 159 10.05 24.17 -0.25
N GLY A 160 9.47 23.83 0.89
CA GLY A 160 8.12 23.24 0.97
C GLY A 160 8.09 21.71 0.95
N VAL A 161 9.23 21.03 0.74
CA VAL A 161 9.33 19.58 0.99
C VAL A 161 9.09 19.32 2.48
N GLN A 162 8.11 18.45 2.77
CA GLN A 162 7.70 18.11 4.14
C GLN A 162 8.30 16.78 4.62
N GLY A 163 8.86 15.99 3.71
CA GLY A 163 9.59 14.77 4.07
C GLY A 163 10.95 15.09 4.67
N ARG A 164 11.57 14.08 5.26
CA ARG A 164 12.91 14.15 5.83
C ARG A 164 13.82 13.20 5.08
N SER A 165 15.08 13.57 4.91
CA SER A 165 16.03 12.68 4.29
C SER A 165 16.29 11.45 5.15
N LEU A 166 16.21 10.27 4.53
CA LEU A 166 16.61 8.99 5.09
C LEU A 166 18.10 8.73 4.85
N TRP A 167 18.82 9.60 4.13
CA TRP A 167 20.18 9.32 3.70
C TRP A 167 21.16 9.05 4.85
N PRO A 168 21.15 9.82 5.96
CA PRO A 168 21.97 9.47 7.12
C PRO A 168 21.62 8.10 7.70
N MET A 169 20.32 7.77 7.76
CA MET A 169 19.82 6.47 8.20
C MET A 169 20.27 5.32 7.27
N LEU A 170 20.30 5.55 5.96
CA LEU A 170 20.70 4.56 4.95
C LEU A 170 22.21 4.32 4.91
N THR A 171 23.00 5.36 5.13
CA THR A 171 24.48 5.31 5.12
C THR A 171 25.09 4.91 6.47
N GLY A 172 24.25 4.75 7.51
CA GLY A 172 24.70 4.38 8.85
C GLY A 172 25.30 5.54 9.65
N SER A 173 25.05 6.78 9.22
CA SER A 173 25.41 8.00 9.93
C SER A 173 24.41 8.30 11.05
N ASP A 174 24.77 9.20 11.95
CA ASP A 174 23.84 9.71 12.97
C ASP A 174 22.68 10.46 12.30
N PHE A 175 21.48 10.26 12.82
CA PHE A 175 20.25 10.87 12.33
C PHE A 175 19.35 11.27 13.49
N PRO A 176 18.44 12.25 13.32
CA PRO A 176 17.58 12.72 14.40
C PRO A 176 16.44 11.73 14.68
N ALA A 177 16.73 10.68 15.47
CA ALA A 177 15.79 9.57 15.73
C ALA A 177 14.42 10.03 16.28
N GLU A 178 14.39 11.10 17.06
CA GLU A 178 13.13 11.68 17.59
C GLU A 178 12.17 12.15 16.51
N GLU A 179 12.66 12.52 15.32
CA GLU A 179 11.78 12.88 14.21
C GLU A 179 11.01 11.63 13.74
N PHE A 180 11.67 10.47 13.68
CA PHE A 180 11.11 9.22 13.16
C PHE A 180 10.33 8.40 14.20
N ARG A 181 9.91 9.01 15.33
CA ARG A 181 9.10 8.32 16.37
C ARG A 181 7.61 8.24 16.05
N SER A 182 7.17 8.95 15.02
CA SER A 182 5.75 9.05 14.64
C SER A 182 5.56 9.18 13.14
N ILE A 183 4.40 8.75 12.66
CA ILE A 183 3.94 8.98 11.28
C ILE A 183 2.57 9.63 11.26
N TYR A 184 2.34 10.44 10.22
CA TYR A 184 1.05 11.02 9.89
C TYR A 184 0.49 10.38 8.62
N ALA A 185 -0.80 10.05 8.64
CA ALA A 185 -1.55 9.62 7.46
C ALA A 185 -2.89 10.35 7.38
N GLU A 186 -3.33 10.66 6.17
CA GLU A 186 -4.59 11.36 5.91
C GLU A 186 -5.34 10.71 4.74
N GLN A 187 -6.67 10.64 4.88
CA GLN A 187 -7.59 10.21 3.83
C GLN A 187 -8.78 11.15 3.79
N GLY A 188 -9.25 11.47 2.58
CA GLY A 188 -10.58 12.02 2.34
C GLY A 188 -10.59 13.19 1.37
N PHE A 189 -11.77 13.54 0.88
CA PHE A 189 -11.99 14.68 -0.02
C PHE A 189 -12.38 15.97 0.72
N GLY A 190 -12.45 15.95 2.05
CA GLY A 190 -12.90 17.08 2.86
C GLY A 190 -14.39 17.02 3.20
N GLY A 191 -14.82 17.98 4.01
CA GLY A 191 -16.22 18.08 4.48
C GLY A 191 -16.56 17.11 5.60
N LEU A 192 -17.85 16.82 5.76
CA LEU A 192 -18.37 15.83 6.71
C LEU A 192 -18.46 14.45 6.05
N HIS A 193 -18.32 13.39 6.85
CA HIS A 193 -18.58 12.03 6.39
C HIS A 193 -20.06 11.86 6.12
N TYR A 194 -20.42 11.19 5.02
CA TYR A 194 -21.80 10.76 4.82
C TYR A 194 -22.20 9.70 5.85
N THR A 195 -23.36 9.89 6.47
CA THR A 195 -23.99 8.87 7.32
C THR A 195 -24.76 7.83 6.50
N GLU A 196 -25.22 6.74 7.13
CA GLU A 196 -26.04 5.72 6.44
C GLU A 196 -27.32 6.31 5.85
N SER A 197 -27.91 7.30 6.52
CA SER A 197 -29.10 8.02 6.05
C SER A 197 -28.83 8.98 4.88
N GLU A 198 -27.57 9.37 4.67
CA GLU A 198 -27.17 10.33 3.64
C GLU A 198 -26.47 9.66 2.45
N ARG A 199 -26.49 8.32 2.39
CA ARG A 199 -25.87 7.53 1.31
C ARG A 199 -26.33 8.06 -0.05
N ARG A 200 -25.39 8.63 -0.80
CA ARG A 200 -25.59 8.96 -2.21
C ARG A 200 -25.16 7.75 -3.05
N PRO A 201 -25.79 7.52 -4.22
CA PRO A 201 -25.21 6.61 -5.18
C PRO A 201 -23.75 7.07 -5.47
N PRO A 202 -22.81 6.13 -5.63
CA PRO A 202 -21.49 6.48 -6.12
C PRO A 202 -21.63 7.23 -7.45
N ASP A 203 -20.73 8.18 -7.72
CA ASP A 203 -20.91 9.12 -8.81
C ASP A 203 -21.29 8.44 -10.15
N GLY A 204 -22.31 8.97 -10.82
CA GLY A 204 -22.91 8.40 -12.04
C GLY A 204 -22.00 8.45 -13.28
N ARG A 205 -20.69 8.68 -13.10
CA ARG A 205 -19.68 8.62 -14.17
C ARG A 205 -19.37 7.19 -14.59
N TYR A 206 -19.83 6.20 -13.84
CA TYR A 206 -19.59 4.78 -14.11
C TYR A 206 -20.84 4.10 -14.67
N LYS A 207 -20.62 3.18 -15.61
CA LYS A 207 -21.65 2.32 -16.20
C LYS A 207 -22.45 1.60 -15.10
N PRO A 208 -23.72 1.20 -15.33
CA PRO A 208 -24.45 0.32 -14.42
C PRO A 208 -23.58 -0.90 -14.02
N GLY A 209 -23.41 -1.13 -12.71
CA GLY A 209 -22.53 -2.18 -12.17
C GLY A 209 -21.05 -1.78 -11.98
N GLY A 210 -20.66 -0.56 -12.34
CA GLY A 210 -19.34 0.00 -12.10
C GLY A 210 -19.31 0.89 -10.86
N PHE A 211 -18.25 0.75 -10.05
CA PHE A 211 -17.96 1.63 -8.92
C PHE A 211 -16.45 1.81 -8.79
N ASN A 212 -16.04 3.06 -8.53
CA ASN A 212 -14.69 3.46 -8.14
C ASN A 212 -14.65 3.72 -6.63
N GLU A 213 -13.82 2.98 -5.91
CA GLU A 213 -13.64 3.09 -4.47
C GLU A 213 -13.10 4.45 -3.98
N LEU A 214 -12.45 5.21 -4.85
CA LEU A 214 -11.87 6.52 -4.57
C LEU A 214 -12.68 7.64 -5.26
N ASN A 215 -13.87 7.93 -4.74
CA ASN A 215 -14.71 9.04 -5.21
C ASN A 215 -15.21 9.91 -4.05
N PRO A 216 -15.74 11.13 -4.31
CA PRO A 216 -16.17 12.05 -3.25
C PRO A 216 -17.26 11.53 -2.30
N THR A 217 -18.02 10.52 -2.73
CA THR A 217 -19.06 9.87 -1.92
C THR A 217 -18.43 8.89 -0.93
N THR A 218 -17.58 7.97 -1.40
CA THR A 218 -16.99 6.93 -0.53
C THR A 218 -15.77 7.39 0.24
N GLN A 219 -15.11 8.44 -0.25
CA GLN A 219 -14.02 9.16 0.41
C GLN A 219 -14.49 10.46 1.07
N SER A 220 -15.81 10.61 1.31
CA SER A 220 -16.35 11.77 2.01
C SER A 220 -15.71 11.94 3.39
N GLY A 221 -15.66 13.18 3.84
CA GLY A 221 -15.04 13.56 5.10
C GLY A 221 -13.52 13.67 5.03
N THR A 222 -12.94 13.81 6.20
CA THR A 222 -11.49 13.75 6.42
C THR A 222 -11.21 12.84 7.61
N MET A 223 -10.22 11.98 7.46
CA MET A 223 -9.64 11.18 8.52
C MET A 223 -8.14 11.48 8.59
N ARG A 224 -7.66 11.73 9.81
CA ARG A 224 -6.24 11.96 10.09
C ARG A 224 -5.82 11.02 11.20
N MET A 225 -4.66 10.41 11.02
CA MET A 225 -4.07 9.50 12.00
C MET A 225 -2.64 9.96 12.29
N VAL A 226 -2.31 10.04 13.58
CA VAL A 226 -0.93 10.05 14.05
C VAL A 226 -0.68 8.73 14.76
N ARG A 227 0.34 7.99 14.33
CA ARG A 227 0.77 6.75 14.97
C ARG A 227 2.14 6.97 15.61
N MET A 228 2.31 6.45 16.83
CA MET A 228 3.56 6.48 17.60
C MET A 228 3.76 5.14 18.32
N GLY A 229 4.98 4.85 18.75
CA GLY A 229 5.31 3.65 19.51
C GLY A 229 5.39 2.41 18.62
N ARG A 230 4.91 1.26 19.10
CA ARG A 230 4.95 0.01 18.32
C ARG A 230 3.82 -0.03 17.29
N TRP A 231 4.13 -0.50 16.09
CA TRP A 231 3.12 -1.02 15.16
C TRP A 231 2.55 -2.32 15.69
#